data_AF-D7CT19-F1
#
_entry.id   AF-D7CT19-F1
#
_cell.length_a   1.000
_cell.length_b   1.000
_cell.length_c   1.000
_cell.angle_alpha   90.00
_cell.angle_beta   90.00
_cell.angle_gamma   90.00
#
_symmetry.space_group_name_H-M   'P 1'
#
loop_
_entity.id
_entity.type
_entity.pdbx_description
1 polymer ?
#
loop_
_entity_poly.entity_id
_entity_poly.type
_entity_poly.pdbx_seq_one_letter_code
_entity_poly.pdbx_strand_id
1 'polypeptide(L)'
;MAAIYQRARPITFAQVVGQEHVKAPLQAALAKGRVGHAYLFSGPRGVGKTTTARLLAMAVNCEGEDRPCGACESCLLVRRGAHPDVTELDAASNNSVEDIRDLREKVRLASLRGGRRVWVLDEAHMLSKSASNALLKTLEEPPEGLVFILATTEPEKLPPTILSRTQHFRFRRLSEAEIASKLRALCHEAGVSAEEGALALVARAADGAMRDAESLLERLLTTGAPITLQDAEGALGLPPQARLQALARHLAAGDLASLFAEASALYRDGFAPRTLAERLAAELRGALYARVGLGGDFTLELGERDLLRALHALDDEMERFVRYDDLFSLEVALIKTLNALTHNVPAEAVADVAPQPPATSAETRTPAPDTPPFRVGPSAQTPAAAAARAPLPDFDPTGRPAPVHPRSSQAPAPTATTPATTPTTTSSATTPSATAPAAASAGAPLRWRDVTAKAGVQLRAFLNDARVTVEDGRVHLKFAHDFHYKETVKRQAELAALVAQVSGQALSLELESPKGDLVKKP
;
A
#
# COMPACT_ATOMS: atom_id res chain seq x y z
N MET A 1 -30.76 10.39 12.39
CA MET A 1 -29.76 10.84 13.38
C MET A 1 -28.46 11.08 12.63
N ALA A 2 -27.70 12.14 12.94
CA ALA A 2 -26.39 12.35 12.32
C ALA A 2 -25.41 11.24 12.74
N ALA A 3 -24.55 10.83 11.81
CA ALA A 3 -23.60 9.74 12.04
C ALA A 3 -22.64 10.06 13.20
N ILE A 4 -22.12 9.06 13.91
CA ILE A 4 -21.27 9.26 15.10
C ILE A 4 -20.04 10.09 14.73
N TYR A 5 -19.38 9.82 13.61
CA TYR A 5 -18.21 10.59 13.17
C TYR A 5 -18.51 12.08 12.88
N GLN A 6 -19.79 12.45 12.73
CA GLN A 6 -20.22 13.85 12.62
C GLN A 6 -20.50 14.45 13.99
N ARG A 7 -21.15 13.70 14.89
CA ARG A 7 -21.50 14.14 16.25
C ARG A 7 -20.30 14.20 17.18
N ALA A 8 -19.43 13.20 17.11
CA ALA A 8 -18.22 13.04 17.92
C ALA A 8 -17.04 13.87 17.40
N ARG A 9 -17.23 14.63 16.31
CA ARG A 9 -16.18 15.46 15.72
C ARG A 9 -15.67 16.46 16.78
N PRO A 10 -14.35 16.48 17.04
CA PRO A 10 -13.73 17.42 17.98
C PRO A 10 -14.16 18.87 17.76
N ILE A 11 -14.53 19.56 18.85
CA ILE A 11 -14.86 20.99 18.89
C ILE A 11 -13.72 21.84 19.46
N THR A 12 -12.75 21.21 20.11
CA THR A 12 -11.53 21.86 20.61
C THR A 12 -10.29 21.05 20.21
N PHE A 13 -9.12 21.69 20.22
CA PHE A 13 -7.85 20.99 19.97
C PHE A 13 -7.57 19.88 21.00
N ALA A 14 -8.01 20.06 22.26
CA ALA A 14 -7.84 19.05 23.30
C ALA A 14 -8.56 17.73 23.00
N GLN A 15 -9.70 17.79 22.29
CA GLN A 15 -10.47 16.60 21.91
C GLN A 15 -9.90 15.85 20.70
N VAL A 16 -8.95 16.44 19.97
CA VAL A 16 -8.25 15.77 18.88
C VAL A 16 -7.29 14.75 19.48
N VAL A 17 -7.54 13.48 19.21
CA VAL A 17 -6.74 12.37 19.74
C VAL A 17 -5.36 12.37 19.07
N GLY A 18 -4.32 12.28 19.89
CA GLY A 18 -2.93 12.27 19.43
C GLY A 18 -2.52 13.55 18.69
N GLN A 19 -1.61 13.42 17.74
CA GLN A 19 -1.11 14.52 16.87
C GLN A 19 -0.54 15.73 17.64
N GLU A 20 0.08 15.53 18.80
CA GLU A 20 0.62 16.64 19.62
C GLU A 20 1.61 17.53 18.86
N HIS A 21 2.40 16.94 17.97
CA HIS A 21 3.35 17.65 17.10
C HIS A 21 2.68 18.57 16.08
N VAL A 22 1.38 18.41 15.82
CA VAL A 22 0.57 19.32 14.99
C VAL A 22 -0.21 20.31 15.87
N LYS A 23 -0.83 19.84 16.95
CA LYS A 23 -1.70 20.67 17.80
C LYS A 23 -0.92 21.75 18.52
N ALA A 24 0.21 21.40 19.16
CA ALA A 24 0.95 22.34 20.00
C ALA A 24 1.48 23.56 19.21
N PRO A 25 2.08 23.42 18.02
CA PRO A 25 2.50 24.59 17.24
C PRO A 25 1.33 25.45 16.75
N LEU A 26 0.20 24.84 16.36
CA LEU A 26 -0.99 25.59 15.94
C LEU A 26 -1.59 26.39 17.09
N GLN A 27 -1.72 25.79 18.28
CA GLN A 27 -2.18 26.48 19.48
C GLN A 27 -1.23 27.61 19.89
N ALA A 28 0.08 27.38 19.82
CA ALA A 28 1.07 28.42 20.11
C ALA A 28 1.00 29.59 19.11
N ALA A 29 0.77 29.31 17.82
CA ALA A 29 0.61 30.35 16.80
C ALA A 29 -0.68 31.17 17.02
N LEU A 30 -1.78 30.50 17.40
CA LEU A 30 -3.04 31.15 17.75
C LEU A 30 -2.89 32.06 18.98
N ALA A 31 -2.27 31.57 20.06
CA ALA A 31 -2.06 32.34 21.28
C ALA A 31 -1.19 33.59 21.05
N LYS A 32 -0.22 33.52 20.13
CA LYS A 32 0.67 34.64 19.78
C LYS A 32 0.07 35.57 18.72
N GLY A 33 -1.12 35.28 18.18
CA GLY A 33 -1.70 36.02 17.05
C GLY A 33 -0.90 35.91 15.74
N ARG A 34 -0.01 34.92 15.62
CA ARG A 34 0.91 34.73 14.48
C ARG A 34 0.46 33.58 13.57
N VAL A 35 -0.81 33.58 13.22
CA VAL A 35 -1.37 32.60 12.28
C VAL A 35 -0.90 32.94 10.87
N GLY A 36 -0.24 31.97 10.22
CA GLY A 36 0.25 32.08 8.85
C GLY A 36 -0.86 32.16 7.81
N HIS A 37 -0.50 32.55 6.60
CA HIS A 37 -1.44 32.68 5.48
C HIS A 37 -1.71 31.35 4.79
N ALA A 38 -0.82 30.36 4.89
CA ALA A 38 -0.98 29.07 4.20
C ALA A 38 -0.45 27.88 5.02
N TYR A 39 -1.27 26.84 5.11
CA TYR A 39 -1.03 25.59 5.83
C TYR A 39 -1.23 24.40 4.91
N LEU A 40 -0.38 23.39 5.03
CA LEU A 40 -0.54 22.09 4.37
C LEU A 40 -0.64 21.00 5.42
N PHE A 41 -1.79 20.33 5.48
CA PHE A 41 -2.07 19.20 6.35
C PHE A 41 -1.97 17.93 5.51
N SER A 42 -0.91 17.14 5.70
CA SER A 42 -0.73 15.89 4.95
C SER A 42 -0.81 14.67 5.85
N GLY A 43 -1.21 13.53 5.32
CA GLY A 43 -1.15 12.25 6.03
C GLY A 43 -2.30 11.32 5.67
N PRO A 44 -2.33 10.10 6.22
CA PRO A 44 -3.33 9.10 5.87
C PRO A 44 -4.78 9.60 6.02
N ARG A 45 -5.72 8.94 5.34
CA ARG A 45 -7.15 9.27 5.52
C ARG A 45 -7.60 9.01 6.97
N GLY A 46 -8.61 9.73 7.42
CA GLY A 46 -9.24 9.46 8.73
C GLY A 46 -8.43 9.85 9.98
N VAL A 47 -7.24 10.43 9.86
CA VAL A 47 -6.38 10.84 11.00
C VAL A 47 -6.71 12.23 11.59
N GLY A 48 -7.70 12.94 11.04
CA GLY A 48 -8.17 14.23 11.58
C GLY A 48 -7.71 15.48 10.84
N LYS A 49 -7.18 15.40 9.60
CA LYS A 49 -6.73 16.58 8.81
C LYS A 49 -7.82 17.66 8.66
N THR A 50 -8.96 17.30 8.08
CA THR A 50 -10.10 18.20 7.83
C THR A 50 -10.72 18.69 9.13
N THR A 51 -10.74 17.84 10.16
CA THR A 51 -11.18 18.23 11.52
C THR A 51 -10.30 19.34 12.09
N THR A 52 -8.97 19.17 12.06
CA THR A 52 -8.04 20.20 12.53
C THR A 52 -8.10 21.47 11.69
N ALA A 53 -8.35 21.37 10.38
CA ALA A 53 -8.57 22.52 9.51
C ALA A 53 -9.79 23.33 9.96
N ARG A 54 -10.92 22.67 10.26
CA ARG A 54 -12.10 23.32 10.81
C ARG A 54 -11.85 23.93 12.18
N LEU A 55 -11.10 23.25 13.06
CA LEU A 55 -10.74 23.80 14.38
C LEU A 55 -9.89 25.07 14.26
N LEU A 56 -8.93 25.10 13.33
CA LEU A 56 -8.16 26.30 13.04
C LEU A 56 -9.06 27.42 12.50
N ALA A 57 -9.97 27.10 11.57
CA ALA A 57 -10.94 28.05 11.02
C ALA A 57 -11.88 28.62 12.10
N MET A 58 -12.33 27.78 13.03
CA MET A 58 -13.10 28.21 14.21
C MET A 58 -12.25 29.11 15.10
N ALA A 59 -11.00 28.75 15.38
CA ALA A 59 -10.15 29.47 16.32
C ALA A 59 -9.81 30.88 15.84
N VAL A 60 -9.55 31.07 14.55
CA VAL A 60 -9.21 32.39 13.98
C VAL A 60 -10.41 33.35 13.92
N ASN A 61 -11.63 32.82 13.86
CA ASN A 61 -12.87 33.59 13.81
C ASN A 61 -13.67 33.55 15.13
N CYS A 62 -13.11 32.95 16.17
CA CYS A 62 -13.77 32.80 17.46
C CYS A 62 -13.85 34.15 18.20
N GLU A 63 -15.07 34.52 18.58
CA GLU A 63 -15.38 35.71 19.38
C GLU A 63 -15.10 35.53 20.89
N GLY A 64 -15.00 34.28 21.37
CA GLY A 64 -14.70 33.97 22.78
C GLY A 64 -13.20 34.03 23.12
N GLU A 65 -12.91 33.99 24.44
CA GLU A 65 -11.55 33.97 24.99
C GLU A 65 -10.84 32.63 24.76
N ASP A 66 -11.51 31.52 25.07
CA ASP A 66 -11.01 30.17 24.77
C ASP A 66 -11.17 29.87 23.29
N ARG A 67 -10.13 30.05 22.47
CA ARG A 67 -10.21 29.89 21.00
C ARG A 67 -9.76 28.48 20.55
N PRO A 68 -10.63 27.66 19.91
CA PRO A 68 -12.05 27.89 19.64
C PRO A 68 -12.95 27.51 20.83
N CYS A 69 -14.00 28.30 21.09
CA CYS A 69 -14.89 28.07 22.24
C CYS A 69 -15.99 27.06 21.94
N GLY A 70 -16.27 26.81 20.66
CA GLY A 70 -17.26 25.85 20.20
C GLY A 70 -18.73 26.29 20.38
N ALA A 71 -18.99 27.42 21.05
CA ALA A 71 -20.33 27.87 21.43
C ALA A 71 -20.76 29.22 20.83
N CYS A 72 -19.83 30.12 20.47
CA CYS A 72 -20.19 31.40 19.84
C CYS A 72 -20.77 31.22 18.44
N GLU A 73 -21.47 32.24 17.93
CA GLU A 73 -22.16 32.18 16.64
C GLU A 73 -21.22 31.79 15.50
N SER A 74 -20.03 32.40 15.43
CA SER A 74 -19.02 32.05 14.42
C SER A 74 -18.61 30.57 14.52
N CYS A 75 -18.29 30.08 15.73
CA CYS A 75 -17.94 28.67 15.93
C CYS A 75 -19.06 27.72 15.48
N LEU A 76 -20.32 28.04 15.80
CA LEU A 76 -21.47 27.24 15.41
C LEU A 76 -21.68 27.25 13.88
N LEU A 77 -21.51 28.39 13.22
CA LEU A 77 -21.60 28.51 11.77
C LEU A 77 -20.52 27.68 11.06
N VAL A 78 -19.27 27.71 11.54
CA VAL A 78 -18.18 26.88 10.97
C VAL A 78 -18.47 25.39 11.16
N ARG A 79 -18.95 24.99 12.34
CA ARG A 79 -19.33 23.59 12.62
C ARG A 79 -20.41 23.07 11.68
N ARG A 80 -21.36 23.93 11.31
CA ARG A 80 -22.46 23.62 10.38
C ARG A 80 -22.07 23.77 8.91
N GLY A 81 -20.85 24.25 8.61
CA GLY A 81 -20.40 24.51 7.23
C GLY A 81 -21.11 25.69 6.56
N ALA A 82 -21.66 26.62 7.35
CA ALA A 82 -22.47 27.74 6.88
C ALA A 82 -21.83 29.11 7.16
N HIS A 83 -20.56 29.15 7.57
CA HIS A 83 -19.88 30.40 7.87
C HIS A 83 -19.52 31.14 6.57
N PRO A 84 -19.92 32.42 6.41
CA PRO A 84 -19.74 33.16 5.15
C PRO A 84 -18.26 33.38 4.79
N ASP A 85 -17.39 33.49 5.80
CA ASP A 85 -15.95 33.66 5.61
C ASP A 85 -15.15 32.35 5.70
N VAL A 86 -15.79 31.18 5.84
CA VAL A 86 -15.10 29.88 5.79
C VAL A 86 -15.64 29.04 4.64
N THR A 87 -14.80 28.77 3.66
CA THR A 87 -15.15 27.98 2.48
C THR A 87 -14.39 26.66 2.51
N GLU A 88 -15.10 25.55 2.58
CA GLU A 88 -14.53 24.20 2.48
C GLU A 88 -14.89 23.60 1.13
N LEU A 89 -13.89 23.15 0.39
CA LEU A 89 -14.01 22.62 -0.96
C LEU A 89 -13.29 21.29 -1.06
N ASP A 90 -13.91 20.34 -1.74
CA ASP A 90 -13.24 19.13 -2.17
C ASP A 90 -12.60 19.38 -3.54
N ALA A 91 -11.26 19.24 -3.61
CA ALA A 91 -10.54 19.41 -4.86
C ALA A 91 -10.91 18.31 -5.87
N ALA A 92 -11.40 17.14 -5.46
CA ALA A 92 -11.82 16.11 -6.40
C ALA A 92 -13.00 16.57 -7.28
N SER A 93 -13.90 17.40 -6.73
CA SER A 93 -15.05 17.96 -7.46
C SER A 93 -14.82 19.37 -8.01
N ASN A 94 -13.82 20.11 -7.49
CA ASN A 94 -13.51 21.49 -7.86
C ASN A 94 -12.05 21.60 -8.35
N ASN A 95 -11.67 20.78 -9.33
CA ASN A 95 -10.29 20.68 -9.81
C ASN A 95 -9.97 21.56 -11.02
N SER A 96 -10.93 22.31 -11.58
CA SER A 96 -10.72 23.11 -12.78
C SER A 96 -10.06 24.46 -12.50
N VAL A 97 -9.54 25.09 -13.55
CA VAL A 97 -8.91 26.43 -13.41
C VAL A 97 -9.97 27.48 -13.13
N GLU A 98 -11.12 27.30 -13.74
CA GLU A 98 -12.30 28.14 -13.65
C GLU A 98 -12.80 28.16 -12.20
N ASP A 99 -12.94 27.00 -11.55
CA ASP A 99 -13.33 26.92 -10.14
C ASP A 99 -12.39 27.74 -9.25
N ILE A 100 -11.08 27.56 -9.42
CA ILE A 100 -10.07 28.30 -8.65
C ILE A 100 -10.09 29.80 -8.96
N ARG A 101 -10.37 30.20 -10.20
CA ARG A 101 -10.48 31.62 -10.58
C ARG A 101 -11.69 32.28 -9.95
N ASP A 102 -12.85 31.65 -10.04
CA ASP A 102 -14.12 32.13 -9.46
C ASP A 102 -13.98 32.28 -7.95
N LEU A 103 -13.32 31.31 -7.33
CA LEU A 103 -12.97 31.38 -5.92
C LEU A 103 -12.06 32.59 -5.67
N ARG A 104 -10.97 32.75 -6.44
CA ARG A 104 -9.99 33.83 -6.20
C ARG A 104 -10.63 35.22 -6.32
N GLU A 105 -11.60 35.39 -7.21
CA GLU A 105 -12.38 36.63 -7.30
C GLU A 105 -13.17 36.90 -6.02
N LYS A 106 -13.82 35.86 -5.47
CA LYS A 106 -14.55 35.97 -4.20
C LYS A 106 -13.62 36.39 -3.07
N VAL A 107 -12.36 35.92 -3.01
CA VAL A 107 -11.39 36.24 -1.94
C VAL A 107 -11.10 37.71 -1.79
N ARG A 108 -11.05 38.47 -2.88
CA ARG A 108 -10.67 39.89 -2.82
C ARG A 108 -11.67 40.75 -2.05
N LEU A 109 -12.86 40.22 -1.78
CA LEU A 109 -13.84 40.85 -0.92
C LEU A 109 -13.39 40.77 0.54
N ALA A 110 -13.55 41.87 1.28
CA ALA A 110 -13.30 41.90 2.72
C ALA A 110 -14.18 40.87 3.46
N SER A 111 -13.71 40.38 4.62
CA SER A 111 -14.51 39.51 5.48
C SER A 111 -15.83 40.19 5.83
N LEU A 112 -16.92 39.44 5.71
CA LEU A 112 -18.27 39.97 5.97
C LEU A 112 -18.51 40.20 7.47
N ARG A 113 -17.78 39.49 8.34
CA ARG A 113 -17.93 39.57 9.80
C ARG A 113 -16.70 40.16 10.53
N GLY A 114 -15.77 40.81 9.81
CA GLY A 114 -14.60 41.46 10.39
C GLY A 114 -13.50 40.53 10.91
N GLY A 115 -13.56 39.24 10.53
CA GLY A 115 -12.60 38.20 10.92
C GLY A 115 -11.60 37.85 9.80
N ARG A 116 -11.04 36.65 9.87
CA ARG A 116 -10.20 36.09 8.80
C ARG A 116 -11.04 35.28 7.83
N ARG A 117 -10.73 35.41 6.53
CA ARG A 117 -11.29 34.51 5.53
C ARG A 117 -10.47 33.24 5.51
N VAL A 118 -11.13 32.09 5.64
CA VAL A 118 -10.47 30.79 5.71
C VAL A 118 -10.94 29.92 4.57
N TRP A 119 -9.99 29.37 3.84
CA TRP A 119 -10.26 28.42 2.77
C TRP A 119 -9.64 27.08 3.08
N VAL A 120 -10.46 26.05 3.08
CA VAL A 120 -10.05 24.67 3.28
C VAL A 120 -10.23 23.94 1.96
N LEU A 121 -9.15 23.44 1.39
CA LEU A 121 -9.19 22.61 0.20
C LEU A 121 -8.77 21.19 0.57
N ASP A 122 -9.74 20.28 0.60
CA ASP A 122 -9.50 18.86 0.87
C ASP A 122 -9.08 18.11 -0.40
N GLU A 123 -8.34 17.02 -0.21
CA GLU A 123 -7.69 16.23 -1.26
C GLU A 123 -6.98 17.06 -2.34
N ALA A 124 -6.22 18.07 -1.92
CA ALA A 124 -5.57 19.06 -2.79
C ALA A 124 -4.67 18.45 -3.89
N HIS A 125 -4.22 17.21 -3.74
CA HIS A 125 -3.47 16.48 -4.77
C HIS A 125 -4.31 16.16 -6.03
N MET A 126 -5.64 16.24 -5.92
CA MET A 126 -6.60 16.01 -7.02
C MET A 126 -6.78 17.24 -7.93
N LEU A 127 -6.20 18.38 -7.58
CA LEU A 127 -6.22 19.57 -8.43
C LEU A 127 -5.56 19.31 -9.78
N SER A 128 -6.14 19.85 -10.85
CA SER A 128 -5.45 19.90 -12.13
C SER A 128 -4.17 20.73 -12.03
N LYS A 129 -3.20 20.46 -12.92
CA LYS A 129 -1.94 21.23 -12.97
C LYS A 129 -2.21 22.72 -13.17
N SER A 130 -3.18 23.05 -14.00
CA SER A 130 -3.56 24.42 -14.31
C SER A 130 -4.26 25.10 -13.12
N ALA A 131 -5.10 24.39 -12.37
CA ALA A 131 -5.69 24.88 -11.12
C ALA A 131 -4.62 25.14 -10.04
N SER A 132 -3.66 24.22 -9.89
CA SER A 132 -2.52 24.38 -8.99
C SER A 132 -1.69 25.64 -9.32
N ASN A 133 -1.42 25.89 -10.60
CA ASN A 133 -0.71 27.09 -11.05
C ASN A 133 -1.52 28.38 -10.81
N ALA A 134 -2.85 28.32 -10.92
CA ALA A 134 -3.72 29.46 -10.62
C ALA A 134 -3.68 29.83 -9.13
N LEU A 135 -3.53 28.84 -8.24
CA LEU A 135 -3.36 29.04 -6.79
C LEU A 135 -2.04 29.68 -6.41
N LEU A 136 -0.95 29.45 -7.16
CA LEU A 136 0.38 29.97 -6.83
C LEU A 136 0.39 31.49 -6.65
N LYS A 137 -0.32 32.23 -7.50
CA LYS A 137 -0.42 33.70 -7.39
C LYS A 137 -1.00 34.13 -6.04
N THR A 138 -2.03 33.41 -5.56
CA THR A 138 -2.66 33.70 -4.27
C THR A 138 -1.79 33.26 -3.09
N LEU A 139 -0.98 32.22 -3.26
CA LEU A 139 -0.04 31.76 -2.22
C LEU A 139 1.19 32.67 -2.11
N GLU A 140 1.62 33.29 -3.22
CA GLU A 140 2.74 34.24 -3.25
C GLU A 140 2.36 35.60 -2.71
N GLU A 141 1.20 36.11 -3.12
CA GLU A 141 0.69 37.42 -2.74
C GLU A 141 -0.71 37.24 -2.10
N PRO A 142 -0.78 36.69 -0.87
CA PRO A 142 -2.04 36.43 -0.21
C PRO A 142 -2.74 37.75 0.13
N PRO A 143 -4.05 37.88 -0.16
CA PRO A 143 -4.87 38.97 0.35
C PRO A 143 -4.81 39.06 1.88
N GLU A 144 -4.86 40.29 2.41
CA GLU A 144 -4.82 40.50 3.86
C GLU A 144 -5.96 39.74 4.56
N GLY A 145 -5.62 39.04 5.64
CA GLY A 145 -6.60 38.28 6.43
C GLY A 145 -7.03 36.93 5.83
N LEU A 146 -6.48 36.50 4.68
CA LEU A 146 -6.70 35.16 4.14
C LEU A 146 -5.85 34.11 4.88
N VAL A 147 -6.49 33.00 5.25
CA VAL A 147 -5.84 31.77 5.72
C VAL A 147 -6.23 30.63 4.80
N PHE A 148 -5.24 30.04 4.15
CA PHE A 148 -5.40 28.93 3.22
C PHE A 148 -4.95 27.63 3.89
N ILE A 149 -5.78 26.59 3.83
CA ILE A 149 -5.51 25.29 4.45
C ILE A 149 -5.70 24.22 3.38
N LEU A 150 -4.61 23.63 2.94
CA LEU A 150 -4.61 22.48 2.05
C LEU A 150 -4.61 21.20 2.88
N ALA A 151 -5.48 20.25 2.59
CA ALA A 151 -5.42 18.91 3.13
C ALA A 151 -5.16 17.90 2.01
N THR A 152 -4.29 16.92 2.24
CA THR A 152 -4.00 15.88 1.25
C THR A 152 -3.57 14.57 1.89
N THR A 153 -3.91 13.45 1.25
CA THR A 153 -3.36 12.13 1.57
C THR A 153 -2.01 11.86 0.92
N GLU A 154 -1.71 12.52 -0.20
CA GLU A 154 -0.53 12.28 -1.06
C GLU A 154 0.24 13.59 -1.30
N PRO A 155 1.07 14.05 -0.34
CA PRO A 155 1.82 15.31 -0.47
C PRO A 155 2.83 15.31 -1.62
N GLU A 156 3.35 14.15 -2.02
CA GLU A 156 4.31 13.98 -3.11
C GLU A 156 3.73 14.28 -4.50
N LYS A 157 2.40 14.24 -4.66
CA LYS A 157 1.73 14.62 -5.91
C LYS A 157 1.53 16.13 -6.04
N LEU A 158 1.72 16.89 -4.96
CA LEU A 158 1.64 18.35 -5.01
C LEU A 158 2.90 18.93 -5.65
N PRO A 159 2.77 20.02 -6.45
CA PRO A 159 3.93 20.74 -6.96
C PRO A 159 4.84 21.23 -5.83
N PRO A 160 6.19 21.10 -5.96
CA PRO A 160 7.14 21.63 -4.98
C PRO A 160 6.97 23.13 -4.69
N THR A 161 6.45 23.87 -5.67
CA THR A 161 6.15 25.31 -5.57
C THR A 161 5.03 25.62 -4.57
N ILE A 162 4.07 24.72 -4.38
CA ILE A 162 3.04 24.84 -3.33
C ILE A 162 3.68 24.48 -1.98
N LEU A 163 4.40 23.35 -1.91
CA LEU A 163 5.03 22.89 -0.67
C LEU A 163 5.92 23.98 -0.05
N SER A 164 6.74 24.65 -0.85
CA SER A 164 7.67 25.68 -0.39
C SER A 164 7.00 26.96 0.15
N ARG A 165 5.71 27.17 -0.13
CA ARG A 165 4.93 28.36 0.28
C ARG A 165 3.94 28.03 1.40
N THR A 166 3.93 26.81 1.91
CA THR A 166 2.99 26.36 2.95
C THR A 166 3.74 25.94 4.21
N GLN A 167 3.13 26.18 5.38
CA GLN A 167 3.58 25.54 6.61
C GLN A 167 3.07 24.10 6.63
N HIS A 168 4.00 23.14 6.48
CA HIS A 168 3.66 21.74 6.33
C HIS A 168 3.56 21.02 7.68
N PHE A 169 2.36 20.52 7.98
CA PHE A 169 2.05 19.68 9.13
C PHE A 169 1.72 18.25 8.68
N ARG A 170 2.56 17.30 9.07
CA ARG A 170 2.38 15.89 8.74
C ARG A 170 1.66 15.16 9.87
N PHE A 171 0.46 14.68 9.61
CA PHE A 171 -0.31 13.83 10.51
C PHE A 171 0.20 12.38 10.42
N ARG A 172 0.31 11.73 11.58
CA ARG A 172 0.69 10.31 11.67
C ARG A 172 -0.55 9.42 11.79
N ARG A 173 -0.38 8.12 11.58
CA ARG A 173 -1.39 7.13 12.01
C ARG A 173 -1.51 7.17 13.54
N LEU A 174 -2.74 7.02 14.03
CA LEU A 174 -3.00 6.88 15.45
C LEU A 174 -2.59 5.48 15.91
N SER A 175 -2.15 5.36 17.17
CA SER A 175 -1.89 4.05 17.74
C SER A 175 -3.20 3.33 18.08
N GLU A 176 -3.16 2.00 18.18
CA GLU A 176 -4.31 1.21 18.60
C GLU A 176 -4.84 1.67 19.97
N ALA A 177 -3.93 1.99 20.90
CA ALA A 177 -4.28 2.49 22.23
C ALA A 177 -4.98 3.86 22.19
N GLU A 178 -4.53 4.77 21.32
CA GLU A 178 -5.17 6.08 21.11
C GLU A 178 -6.60 5.91 20.59
N ILE A 179 -6.81 5.02 19.61
CA ILE A 179 -8.12 4.74 19.04
C ILE A 179 -9.01 4.07 20.09
N ALA A 180 -8.56 2.97 20.71
CA ALA A 180 -9.33 2.22 21.71
C ALA A 180 -9.77 3.11 22.87
N SER A 181 -8.89 4.00 23.35
CA SER A 181 -9.22 4.96 24.40
C SER A 181 -10.38 5.90 24.01
N LYS A 182 -10.36 6.41 22.78
CA LYS A 182 -11.44 7.26 22.26
C LYS A 182 -12.75 6.48 22.07
N LEU A 183 -12.68 5.25 21.53
CA LEU A 183 -13.86 4.40 21.38
C LEU A 183 -14.49 4.08 22.74
N ARG A 184 -13.67 3.80 23.77
CA ARG A 184 -14.14 3.58 25.14
C ARG A 184 -14.89 4.78 25.69
N ALA A 185 -14.37 5.99 25.48
CA ALA A 185 -15.04 7.22 25.88
C ALA A 185 -16.39 7.40 25.17
N LEU A 186 -16.47 7.10 23.87
CA LEU A 186 -17.72 7.16 23.10
C LEU A 186 -18.76 6.13 23.57
N CYS A 187 -18.33 4.91 23.91
CA CYS A 187 -19.20 3.90 24.51
C CYS A 187 -19.77 4.36 25.86
N HIS A 188 -18.92 4.95 26.71
CA HIS A 188 -19.35 5.49 27.99
C HIS A 188 -20.33 6.66 27.84
N GLU A 189 -20.10 7.57 26.90
CA GLU A 189 -21.05 8.66 26.56
C GLU A 189 -22.39 8.12 26.04
N ALA A 190 -22.38 6.99 25.32
CA ALA A 190 -23.58 6.32 24.84
C ALA A 190 -24.29 5.46 25.91
N GLY A 191 -23.68 5.27 27.09
CA GLY A 191 -24.21 4.40 28.15
C GLY A 191 -24.14 2.91 27.82
N VAL A 192 -23.25 2.49 26.91
CA VAL A 192 -23.08 1.09 26.48
C VAL A 192 -21.76 0.56 27.00
N SER A 193 -21.77 -0.60 27.67
CA SER A 193 -20.54 -1.30 28.06
C SER A 193 -19.91 -1.99 26.84
N ALA A 194 -18.59 -1.95 26.73
CA ALA A 194 -17.86 -2.64 25.66
C ALA A 194 -16.70 -3.45 26.22
N GLU A 195 -16.51 -4.65 25.71
CA GLU A 195 -15.34 -5.48 26.02
C GLU A 195 -14.06 -4.85 25.47
N GLU A 196 -12.99 -4.90 26.26
CA GLU A 196 -11.70 -4.32 25.84
C GLU A 196 -11.13 -5.01 24.59
N GLY A 197 -11.35 -6.33 24.46
CA GLY A 197 -10.98 -7.10 23.27
C GLY A 197 -11.71 -6.62 22.01
N ALA A 198 -12.99 -6.26 22.13
CA ALA A 198 -13.78 -5.73 21.01
C ALA A 198 -13.25 -4.37 20.55
N LEU A 199 -12.97 -3.46 21.49
CA LEU A 199 -12.42 -2.13 21.19
C LEU A 199 -11.02 -2.22 20.57
N ALA A 200 -10.17 -3.11 21.09
CA ALA A 200 -8.84 -3.37 20.54
C ALA A 200 -8.92 -3.94 19.11
N LEU A 201 -9.86 -4.85 18.85
CA LEU A 201 -10.08 -5.41 17.52
C LEU A 201 -10.51 -4.34 16.50
N VAL A 202 -11.46 -3.49 16.87
CA VAL A 202 -11.89 -2.35 16.04
C VAL A 202 -10.75 -1.37 15.80
N ALA A 203 -9.97 -1.05 16.85
CA ALA A 203 -8.83 -0.15 16.74
C ALA A 203 -7.76 -0.67 15.77
N ARG A 204 -7.45 -1.97 15.84
CA ARG A 204 -6.53 -2.63 14.92
C ARG A 204 -7.06 -2.64 13.49
N ALA A 205 -8.33 -2.99 13.31
CA ALA A 205 -8.96 -3.02 11.99
C ALA A 205 -9.01 -1.63 11.31
N ALA A 206 -9.06 -0.56 12.10
CA ALA A 206 -9.06 0.81 11.60
C ALA A 206 -7.68 1.29 11.09
N ASP A 207 -6.60 0.55 11.32
CA ASP A 207 -5.25 0.86 10.81
C ASP A 207 -4.83 2.34 11.06
N GLY A 208 -5.12 2.86 12.25
CA GLY A 208 -4.77 4.23 12.62
C GLY A 208 -5.70 5.33 12.09
N ALA A 209 -6.79 5.00 11.40
CA ALA A 209 -7.81 5.93 10.91
C ALA A 209 -9.00 6.03 11.88
N MET A 210 -9.07 7.12 12.66
CA MET A 210 -10.15 7.33 13.65
C MET A 210 -11.55 7.30 13.02
N ARG A 211 -11.71 7.90 11.84
CA ARG A 211 -13.01 7.92 11.14
C ARG A 211 -13.53 6.51 10.83
N ASP A 212 -12.64 5.60 10.46
CA ASP A 212 -12.99 4.22 10.13
C ASP A 212 -13.37 3.47 11.42
N ALA A 213 -12.64 3.71 12.52
CA ALA A 213 -12.96 3.17 13.84
C ALA A 213 -14.32 3.65 14.37
N GLU A 214 -14.62 4.95 14.28
CA GLU A 214 -15.91 5.53 14.70
C GLU A 214 -17.08 4.98 13.87
N SER A 215 -16.86 4.76 12.57
CA SER A 215 -17.88 4.18 11.67
C SER A 215 -18.16 2.71 12.00
N LEU A 216 -17.15 1.94 12.39
CA LEU A 216 -17.32 0.57 12.89
C LEU A 216 -18.05 0.55 14.22
N LEU A 217 -17.66 1.42 15.16
CA LEU A 217 -18.33 1.53 16.46
C LEU A 217 -19.80 1.91 16.32
N GLU A 218 -20.15 2.79 15.40
CA GLU A 218 -21.55 3.17 15.14
C GLU A 218 -22.42 1.97 14.74
N ARG A 219 -21.87 1.07 13.92
CA ARG A 219 -22.57 -0.18 13.56
C ARG A 219 -22.79 -1.07 14.80
N LEU A 220 -21.80 -1.16 15.69
CA LEU A 220 -21.90 -1.94 16.92
C LEU A 220 -22.88 -1.34 17.92
N LEU A 221 -22.97 -0.01 18.02
CA LEU A 221 -23.91 0.67 18.91
C LEU A 221 -25.37 0.58 18.45
N THR A 222 -25.63 0.15 17.22
CA THR A 222 -26.99 0.09 16.66
C THR A 222 -27.88 -0.91 17.39
N THR A 223 -27.31 -1.92 18.05
CA THR A 223 -28.05 -2.94 18.80
C THR A 223 -28.50 -2.45 20.18
N GLY A 224 -27.85 -1.42 20.75
CA GLY A 224 -28.06 -0.93 22.12
C GLY A 224 -27.65 -1.91 23.23
N ALA A 225 -27.10 -3.07 22.86
CA ALA A 225 -26.60 -4.08 23.79
C ALA A 225 -25.11 -3.84 24.13
N PRO A 226 -24.60 -4.45 25.21
CA PRO A 226 -23.16 -4.51 25.46
C PRO A 226 -22.39 -4.99 24.21
N ILE A 227 -21.33 -4.28 23.84
CA ILE A 227 -20.50 -4.65 22.70
C ILE A 227 -19.55 -5.77 23.12
N THR A 228 -19.76 -6.95 22.55
CA THR A 228 -18.89 -8.12 22.78
C THR A 228 -17.82 -8.24 21.70
N LEU A 229 -16.79 -9.05 21.95
CA LEU A 229 -15.80 -9.40 20.94
C LEU A 229 -16.46 -10.05 19.71
N GLN A 230 -17.45 -10.92 19.94
CA GLN A 230 -18.18 -11.60 18.87
C GLN A 230 -18.94 -10.62 17.97
N ASP A 231 -19.51 -9.55 18.53
CA ASP A 231 -20.16 -8.51 17.73
C ASP A 231 -19.16 -7.76 16.84
N ALA A 232 -17.98 -7.45 17.38
CA ALA A 232 -16.90 -6.82 16.62
C ALA A 232 -16.36 -7.73 15.49
N GLU A 233 -16.21 -9.03 15.77
CA GLU A 233 -15.85 -10.03 14.76
C GLU A 233 -16.90 -10.10 13.66
N GLY A 234 -18.18 -10.19 14.02
CA GLY A 234 -19.29 -10.20 13.07
C GLY A 234 -19.35 -8.93 12.20
N ALA A 235 -19.14 -7.76 12.80
CA ALA A 235 -19.12 -6.48 12.07
C ALA A 235 -17.97 -6.39 11.05
N LEU A 236 -16.84 -7.04 11.34
CA LEU A 236 -15.65 -7.12 10.49
C LEU A 236 -15.67 -8.31 9.53
N GLY A 237 -16.65 -9.20 9.63
CA GLY A 237 -16.70 -10.45 8.84
C GLY A 237 -15.59 -11.43 9.21
N LEU A 238 -15.13 -11.41 10.46
CA LEU A 238 -14.09 -12.31 10.96
C LEU A 238 -14.72 -13.59 11.55
N PRO A 239 -14.06 -14.75 11.38
CA PRO A 239 -14.49 -15.98 12.04
C PRO A 239 -14.45 -15.82 13.57
N PRO A 240 -15.48 -16.28 14.31
CA PRO A 240 -15.53 -16.08 15.75
C PRO A 240 -14.38 -16.76 16.49
N GLN A 241 -13.70 -16.04 17.39
CA GLN A 241 -12.57 -16.56 18.15
C GLN A 241 -12.93 -17.83 18.92
N ALA A 242 -14.11 -17.88 19.55
CA ALA A 242 -14.54 -19.06 20.30
C ALA A 242 -14.59 -20.34 19.44
N ARG A 243 -14.96 -20.20 18.17
CA ARG A 243 -15.03 -21.31 17.22
C ARG A 243 -13.66 -21.71 16.67
N LEU A 244 -12.77 -20.73 16.43
CA LEU A 244 -11.37 -21.00 16.10
C LEU A 244 -10.64 -21.70 17.24
N GLN A 245 -10.91 -21.32 18.48
CA GLN A 245 -10.39 -22.02 19.66
C GLN A 245 -10.94 -23.44 19.79
N ALA A 246 -12.23 -23.66 19.46
CA ALA A 246 -12.79 -25.00 19.39
C ALA A 246 -12.09 -25.85 18.31
N LEU A 247 -11.89 -25.29 17.11
CA LEU A 247 -11.14 -25.90 16.03
C LEU A 247 -9.70 -26.27 16.45
N ALA A 248 -9.00 -25.36 17.13
CA ALA A 248 -7.66 -25.61 17.68
C ALA A 248 -7.65 -26.70 18.75
N ARG A 249 -8.69 -26.80 19.59
CA ARG A 249 -8.84 -27.89 20.57
C ARG A 249 -9.06 -29.25 19.89
N HIS A 250 -9.89 -29.31 18.85
CA HIS A 250 -10.09 -30.54 18.06
C HIS A 250 -8.80 -30.98 17.36
N LEU A 251 -8.04 -30.02 16.82
CA LEU A 251 -6.73 -30.26 16.23
C LEU A 251 -5.74 -30.83 17.27
N ALA A 252 -5.67 -30.22 18.45
CA ALA A 252 -4.81 -30.66 19.55
C ALA A 252 -5.18 -32.06 20.07
N ALA A 253 -6.47 -32.38 20.12
CA ALA A 253 -6.98 -33.68 20.54
C ALA A 253 -6.84 -34.78 19.46
N GLY A 254 -6.53 -34.41 18.22
CA GLY A 254 -6.51 -35.32 17.08
C GLY A 254 -7.88 -35.86 16.67
N ASP A 255 -8.96 -35.16 17.05
CA ASP A 255 -10.33 -35.51 16.68
C ASP A 255 -10.65 -35.00 15.27
N LEU A 256 -10.30 -35.81 14.26
CA LEU A 256 -10.48 -35.48 12.85
C LEU A 256 -11.96 -35.22 12.48
N ALA A 257 -12.89 -35.95 13.09
CA ALA A 257 -14.31 -35.84 12.78
C ALA A 257 -14.87 -34.48 13.22
N SER A 258 -14.62 -34.08 14.47
CA SER A 258 -15.05 -32.78 14.98
C SER A 258 -14.30 -31.63 14.31
N LEU A 259 -13.01 -31.82 14.01
CA LEU A 259 -12.18 -30.83 13.31
C LEU A 259 -12.77 -30.48 11.93
N PHE A 260 -13.12 -31.48 11.13
CA PHE A 260 -13.71 -31.27 9.80
C PHE A 260 -15.15 -30.75 9.87
N ALA A 261 -15.95 -31.23 10.83
CA ALA A 261 -17.30 -30.72 11.03
C ALA A 261 -17.29 -29.22 11.35
N GLU A 262 -16.41 -28.77 12.24
CA GLU A 262 -16.26 -27.36 12.61
C GLU A 262 -15.71 -26.51 11.45
N ALA A 263 -14.68 -26.99 10.75
CA ALA A 263 -14.12 -26.32 9.57
C ALA A 263 -15.16 -26.17 8.45
N SER A 264 -15.92 -27.22 8.17
CA SER A 264 -17.01 -27.22 7.18
C SER A 264 -18.15 -26.28 7.58
N ALA A 265 -18.49 -26.22 8.88
CA ALA A 265 -19.49 -25.26 9.37
C ALA A 265 -19.02 -23.82 9.18
N LEU A 266 -17.77 -23.48 9.58
CA LEU A 266 -17.20 -22.15 9.37
C LEU A 266 -17.14 -21.77 7.89
N TYR A 267 -16.79 -22.72 7.01
CA TYR A 267 -16.81 -22.49 5.57
C TYR A 267 -18.21 -22.22 5.03
N ARG A 268 -19.22 -22.98 5.48
CA ARG A 268 -20.63 -22.77 5.11
C ARG A 268 -21.18 -21.42 5.59
N ASP A 269 -20.67 -20.90 6.70
CA ASP A 269 -21.01 -19.56 7.20
C ASP A 269 -20.35 -18.45 6.38
N GLY A 270 -19.55 -18.79 5.36
CA GLY A 270 -19.00 -17.86 4.38
C GLY A 270 -17.59 -17.36 4.69
N PHE A 271 -16.88 -17.95 5.66
CA PHE A 271 -15.50 -17.58 5.96
C PHE A 271 -14.53 -18.20 4.96
N ALA A 272 -13.65 -17.37 4.40
CA ALA A 272 -12.64 -17.82 3.45
C ALA A 272 -11.64 -18.80 4.12
N PRO A 273 -11.32 -19.95 3.49
CA PRO A 273 -10.36 -20.93 3.97
C PRO A 273 -9.03 -20.33 4.42
N ARG A 274 -8.47 -19.43 3.62
CA ARG A 274 -7.24 -18.73 3.98
C ARG A 274 -7.37 -17.94 5.29
N THR A 275 -8.46 -17.20 5.47
CA THR A 275 -8.73 -16.46 6.70
C THR A 275 -8.88 -17.40 7.90
N LEU A 276 -9.52 -18.56 7.71
CA LEU A 276 -9.65 -19.58 8.76
C LEU A 276 -8.28 -20.13 9.18
N ALA A 277 -7.40 -20.44 8.22
CA ALA A 277 -6.04 -20.90 8.49
C ALA A 277 -5.19 -19.82 9.19
N GLU A 278 -5.20 -18.58 8.68
CA GLU A 278 -4.49 -17.43 9.27
C GLU A 278 -4.91 -17.20 10.73
N ARG A 279 -6.22 -17.31 11.01
CA ARG A 279 -6.76 -17.10 12.35
C ARG A 279 -6.52 -18.29 13.27
N LEU A 280 -6.59 -19.52 12.76
CA LEU A 280 -6.19 -20.70 13.51
C LEU A 280 -4.71 -20.63 13.91
N ALA A 281 -3.83 -20.20 13.01
CA ALA A 281 -2.42 -19.96 13.31
C ALA A 281 -2.26 -18.90 14.41
N ALA A 282 -3.07 -17.84 14.41
CA ALA A 282 -3.06 -16.83 15.46
C ALA A 282 -3.46 -17.41 16.84
N GLU A 283 -4.46 -18.28 16.91
CA GLU A 283 -4.86 -18.95 18.17
C GLU A 283 -3.78 -19.95 18.66
N LEU A 284 -3.17 -20.72 17.75
CA LEU A 284 -2.03 -21.61 18.10
C LEU A 284 -0.84 -20.81 18.63
N ARG A 285 -0.53 -19.66 18.05
CA ARG A 285 0.51 -18.75 18.53
C ARG A 285 0.14 -18.14 19.89
N GLY A 286 -1.13 -17.81 20.11
CA GLY A 286 -1.65 -17.38 21.41
C GLY A 286 -1.43 -18.45 22.49
N ALA A 287 -1.73 -19.72 22.19
CA ALA A 287 -1.46 -20.83 23.08
C ALA A 287 0.04 -21.04 23.37
N LEU A 288 0.90 -20.81 22.37
CA LEU A 288 2.35 -20.82 22.57
C LEU A 288 2.78 -19.72 23.54
N TYR A 289 2.29 -18.48 23.37
CA TYR A 289 2.63 -17.36 24.24
C TYR A 289 2.18 -17.59 25.69
N ALA A 290 0.97 -18.12 25.87
CA ALA A 290 0.46 -18.50 27.18
C ALA A 290 1.38 -19.54 27.85
N ARG A 291 1.84 -20.52 27.07
CA ARG A 291 2.72 -21.59 27.56
C ARG A 291 4.13 -21.11 27.94
N VAL A 292 4.71 -20.18 27.17
CA VAL A 292 6.06 -19.62 27.47
C VAL A 292 6.03 -18.44 28.45
N GLY A 293 4.86 -18.07 28.98
CA GLY A 293 4.72 -16.98 29.97
C GLY A 293 4.84 -15.58 29.37
N LEU A 294 4.59 -15.41 28.07
CA LEU A 294 4.57 -14.10 27.38
C LEU A 294 3.17 -13.46 27.35
N GLY A 295 2.18 -14.09 28.00
CA GLY A 295 0.79 -13.65 28.07
C GLY A 295 -0.15 -14.41 27.11
N GLY A 296 -1.45 -14.30 27.34
CA GLY A 296 -2.49 -15.00 26.58
C GLY A 296 -3.36 -15.89 27.47
N ASP A 297 -4.68 -15.84 27.25
CA ASP A 297 -5.66 -16.57 28.08
C ASP A 297 -6.03 -17.94 27.52
N PHE A 298 -5.68 -18.21 26.26
CA PHE A 298 -5.99 -19.46 25.59
C PHE A 298 -4.87 -20.49 25.79
N THR A 299 -5.23 -21.67 26.29
CA THR A 299 -4.29 -22.78 26.54
C THR A 299 -4.72 -24.03 25.77
N LEU A 300 -3.72 -24.80 25.32
CA LEU A 300 -3.90 -26.09 24.67
C LEU A 300 -3.06 -27.16 25.38
N GLU A 301 -3.54 -28.40 25.36
CA GLU A 301 -2.82 -29.59 25.81
C GLU A 301 -1.77 -30.04 24.78
N LEU A 302 -0.91 -29.11 24.34
CA LEU A 302 0.18 -29.32 23.41
C LEU A 302 1.50 -28.81 23.99
N GLY A 303 2.60 -29.51 23.73
CA GLY A 303 3.94 -29.04 24.06
C GLY A 303 4.38 -27.86 23.18
N GLU A 304 5.39 -27.10 23.62
CA GLU A 304 5.95 -25.98 22.85
C GLU A 304 6.41 -26.41 21.45
N ARG A 305 7.08 -27.58 21.37
CA ARG A 305 7.55 -28.16 20.11
C ARG A 305 6.39 -28.51 19.18
N ASP A 306 5.30 -29.01 19.72
CA ASP A 306 4.14 -29.45 18.95
C ASP A 306 3.36 -28.23 18.43
N LEU A 307 3.23 -27.17 19.24
CA LEU A 307 2.70 -25.88 18.80
C LEU A 307 3.54 -25.26 17.68
N LEU A 308 4.87 -25.30 17.79
CA LEU A 308 5.78 -24.82 16.74
C LEU A 308 5.64 -25.64 15.45
N ARG A 309 5.55 -26.98 15.54
CA ARG A 309 5.31 -27.84 14.37
C ARG A 309 3.96 -27.55 13.72
N ALA A 310 2.90 -27.37 14.51
CA ALA A 310 1.57 -27.05 13.99
C ALA A 310 1.57 -25.70 13.27
N LEU A 311 2.19 -24.68 13.86
CA LEU A 311 2.35 -23.36 13.24
C LEU A 311 3.11 -23.46 11.91
N HIS A 312 4.24 -24.16 11.89
CA HIS A 312 5.03 -24.33 10.67
C HIS A 312 4.26 -25.08 9.58
N ALA A 313 3.60 -26.19 9.93
CA ALA A 313 2.82 -26.97 8.96
C ALA A 313 1.63 -26.18 8.39
N LEU A 314 1.00 -25.32 9.19
CA LEU A 314 -0.10 -24.47 8.73
C LEU A 314 0.40 -23.35 7.82
N ASP A 315 1.53 -22.72 8.16
CA ASP A 315 2.19 -21.67 7.36
C ASP A 315 2.63 -22.19 5.98
N ASP A 316 3.23 -23.37 5.92
CA ASP A 316 3.64 -24.03 4.66
C ASP A 316 2.45 -24.29 3.72
N GLU A 317 1.27 -24.58 4.28
CA GLU A 317 0.06 -24.79 3.48
C GLU A 317 -0.61 -23.48 3.10
N MET A 318 -0.32 -22.38 3.80
CA MET A 318 -0.87 -21.08 3.45
C MET A 318 -0.44 -20.58 2.08
N GLU A 319 0.76 -20.97 1.62
CA GLU A 319 1.22 -20.69 0.25
C GLU A 319 0.36 -21.38 -0.82
N ARG A 320 -0.33 -22.48 -0.49
CA ARG A 320 -1.20 -23.21 -1.45
C ARG A 320 -2.55 -22.54 -1.63
N PHE A 321 -3.04 -21.78 -0.65
CA PHE A 321 -4.29 -21.00 -0.79
C PHE A 321 -4.22 -19.94 -1.89
N VAL A 322 -3.02 -19.61 -2.40
CA VAL A 322 -2.85 -18.75 -3.58
C VAL A 322 -3.44 -19.39 -4.85
N ARG A 323 -3.52 -20.73 -4.92
CA ARG A 323 -4.01 -21.45 -6.11
C ARG A 323 -5.46 -21.90 -5.98
N TYR A 324 -5.88 -22.33 -4.79
CA TYR A 324 -7.23 -22.81 -4.51
C TYR A 324 -7.62 -22.35 -3.10
N ASP A 325 -8.67 -21.53 -2.99
CA ASP A 325 -9.23 -21.05 -1.72
C ASP A 325 -10.58 -21.73 -1.47
N ASP A 326 -10.54 -23.05 -1.32
CA ASP A 326 -11.70 -23.91 -1.12
C ASP A 326 -11.61 -24.76 0.16
N LEU A 327 -12.73 -25.39 0.53
CA LEU A 327 -12.81 -26.24 1.73
C LEU A 327 -11.81 -27.40 1.68
N PHE A 328 -11.60 -27.99 0.50
CA PHE A 328 -10.65 -29.10 0.33
C PHE A 328 -9.22 -28.66 0.67
N SER A 329 -8.82 -27.47 0.25
CA SER A 329 -7.50 -26.92 0.59
C SER A 329 -7.35 -26.69 2.09
N LEU A 330 -8.41 -26.25 2.78
CA LEU A 330 -8.42 -26.14 4.24
C LEU A 330 -8.27 -27.51 4.91
N GLU A 331 -9.03 -28.51 4.46
CA GLU A 331 -8.95 -29.88 5.00
C GLU A 331 -7.55 -30.47 4.82
N VAL A 332 -6.92 -30.29 3.65
CA VAL A 332 -5.53 -30.71 3.40
C VAL A 332 -4.57 -30.02 4.36
N ALA A 333 -4.74 -28.72 4.60
CA ALA A 333 -3.91 -27.99 5.56
C ALA A 333 -4.05 -28.58 6.96
N LEU A 334 -5.28 -28.79 7.42
CA LEU A 334 -5.58 -29.38 8.74
C LEU A 334 -5.04 -30.81 8.88
N ILE A 335 -5.13 -31.65 7.85
CA ILE A 335 -4.54 -33.01 7.84
C ILE A 335 -3.03 -32.94 8.02
N LYS A 336 -2.35 -32.04 7.30
CA LYS A 336 -0.89 -31.93 7.39
C LYS A 336 -0.44 -31.38 8.73
N THR A 337 -1.17 -30.41 9.27
CA THR A 337 -0.94 -29.92 10.63
C THR A 337 -1.11 -31.04 11.65
N LEU A 338 -2.15 -31.86 11.53
CA LEU A 338 -2.36 -33.02 12.40
C LEU A 338 -1.25 -34.07 12.25
N ASN A 339 -0.82 -34.37 11.02
CA ASN A 339 0.28 -35.30 10.76
C ASN A 339 1.61 -34.81 11.38
N ALA A 340 1.86 -33.50 11.36
CA ALA A 340 3.04 -32.90 12.00
C ALA A 340 3.01 -33.02 13.53
N LEU A 341 1.82 -33.16 14.14
CA LEU A 341 1.64 -33.44 15.57
C LEU A 341 1.83 -34.93 15.89
N THR A 342 1.43 -35.83 15.00
CA THR A 342 1.52 -37.28 15.21
C THR A 342 2.88 -37.88 14.86
N HIS A 343 3.70 -37.23 14.03
CA HIS A 343 4.94 -37.81 13.53
C HIS A 343 6.20 -37.38 14.30
N ASN A 344 6.74 -38.37 15.03
CA ASN A 344 8.16 -38.61 15.23
C ASN A 344 8.68 -39.60 14.14
N VAL A 345 8.31 -39.40 12.87
CA VAL A 345 8.82 -40.25 11.77
C VAL A 345 10.00 -39.53 11.10
N PRO A 346 11.24 -40.02 11.26
CA PRO A 346 12.37 -39.47 10.54
C PRO A 346 12.18 -39.65 9.04
N ALA A 347 12.58 -38.65 8.27
CA ALA A 347 12.45 -38.57 6.82
C ALA A 347 13.30 -39.60 6.02
N GLU A 348 13.65 -40.76 6.60
CA GLU A 348 14.58 -41.74 6.00
C GLU A 348 13.95 -43.08 5.60
N ALA A 349 12.63 -43.28 5.73
CA ALA A 349 11.99 -44.55 5.37
C ALA A 349 11.30 -44.56 3.99
N VAL A 350 11.80 -43.79 3.02
CA VAL A 350 11.43 -43.92 1.59
C VAL A 350 12.68 -43.87 0.72
N ALA A 351 13.64 -44.75 1.00
CA ALA A 351 14.74 -45.04 0.11
C ALA A 351 15.13 -46.52 0.24
N ASP A 352 14.29 -47.40 -0.32
CA ASP A 352 14.74 -48.64 -0.97
C ASP A 352 13.54 -49.45 -1.43
N VAL A 353 13.24 -49.42 -2.74
CA VAL A 353 13.02 -50.63 -3.56
C VAL A 353 13.25 -50.22 -5.02
N ALA A 354 14.46 -50.45 -5.53
CA ALA A 354 14.69 -50.65 -6.95
C ALA A 354 15.35 -52.03 -7.14
N PRO A 355 14.83 -52.93 -7.98
CA PRO A 355 15.41 -54.26 -8.15
C PRO A 355 16.60 -54.20 -9.12
N GLN A 356 17.77 -54.67 -8.69
CA GLN A 356 18.91 -54.93 -9.59
C GLN A 356 18.96 -56.40 -10.05
N PRO A 357 19.27 -56.66 -11.34
CA PRO A 357 19.66 -57.99 -11.83
C PRO A 357 21.18 -58.23 -11.72
N PRO A 358 21.65 -59.49 -11.83
CA PRO A 358 22.77 -60.00 -11.05
C PRO A 358 24.15 -59.82 -11.69
N ALA A 359 25.16 -59.84 -10.82
CA ALA A 359 26.58 -59.68 -11.11
C ALA A 359 27.21 -60.91 -11.76
N THR A 360 28.23 -60.66 -12.60
CA THR A 360 29.33 -61.60 -12.89
C THR A 360 30.67 -60.89 -12.78
N SER A 361 31.62 -61.64 -12.25
CA SER A 361 32.90 -61.29 -11.62
C SER A 361 34.12 -61.39 -12.56
N ALA A 362 35.18 -60.61 -12.31
CA ALA A 362 36.54 -61.11 -12.02
C ALA A 362 37.60 -59.97 -11.84
N GLU A 363 38.58 -60.29 -10.99
CA GLU A 363 39.67 -59.55 -10.31
C GLU A 363 40.73 -58.85 -11.23
N THR A 364 41.58 -57.90 -10.75
CA THR A 364 42.91 -58.18 -10.14
C THR A 364 43.60 -56.97 -9.43
N ARG A 365 43.85 -57.13 -8.11
CA ARG A 365 44.98 -56.76 -7.17
C ARG A 365 45.90 -55.49 -7.25
N THR A 366 45.80 -54.63 -6.20
CA THR A 366 46.75 -54.01 -5.18
C THR A 366 48.29 -53.81 -5.40
N PRO A 367 49.10 -53.04 -4.56
CA PRO A 367 48.93 -52.44 -3.18
C PRO A 367 49.49 -50.97 -2.92
N ALA A 368 48.96 -50.10 -2.01
CA ALA A 368 49.22 -49.79 -0.55
C ALA A 368 50.48 -48.90 -0.21
N PRO A 369 50.69 -48.24 0.98
CA PRO A 369 49.81 -47.77 2.10
C PRO A 369 50.17 -46.39 2.80
N ASP A 370 49.30 -45.98 3.75
CA ASP A 370 49.46 -45.31 5.08
C ASP A 370 49.97 -43.87 5.36
N THR A 371 49.26 -43.23 6.32
CA THR A 371 49.52 -41.95 7.03
C THR A 371 49.63 -42.21 8.54
N PRO A 372 50.40 -41.43 9.33
CA PRO A 372 49.99 -41.14 10.72
C PRO A 372 50.42 -39.70 11.20
N PRO A 373 50.31 -39.28 12.49
CA PRO A 373 49.28 -38.35 12.94
C PRO A 373 49.81 -37.10 13.69
N PHE A 374 48.92 -36.16 14.02
CA PHE A 374 49.19 -34.94 14.81
C PHE A 374 48.98 -35.15 16.33
N ARG A 375 49.91 -34.69 17.19
CA ARG A 375 49.66 -34.35 18.61
C ARG A 375 50.63 -33.27 19.16
N VAL A 376 49.99 -32.18 19.60
CA VAL A 376 50.20 -31.20 20.70
C VAL A 376 51.56 -31.12 21.44
N GLY A 377 52.04 -29.88 21.62
CA GLY A 377 52.92 -29.45 22.74
C GLY A 377 52.88 -27.91 22.98
N PRO A 378 53.07 -27.39 24.21
CA PRO A 378 52.62 -26.05 24.65
C PRO A 378 53.72 -25.05 25.10
N SER A 379 53.28 -23.79 25.35
CA SER A 379 53.72 -22.85 26.40
C SER A 379 54.73 -21.71 26.12
N ALA A 380 54.29 -20.51 26.59
CA ALA A 380 55.00 -19.36 27.19
C ALA A 380 56.08 -18.62 26.37
N GLN A 381 55.85 -17.39 25.87
CA GLN A 381 55.82 -16.05 26.52
C GLN A 381 57.17 -15.26 26.47
N THR A 382 57.15 -14.22 25.59
CA THR A 382 57.71 -12.82 25.68
C THR A 382 59.24 -12.55 25.73
N PRO A 383 59.76 -11.34 25.33
CA PRO A 383 59.06 -10.11 24.92
C PRO A 383 59.62 -9.25 23.73
N ALA A 384 58.78 -8.26 23.36
CA ALA A 384 59.06 -6.90 22.82
C ALA A 384 59.60 -6.68 21.39
N ALA A 385 58.79 -6.02 20.53
CA ALA A 385 59.02 -4.64 20.04
C ALA A 385 57.97 -4.15 19.00
N ALA A 386 57.43 -2.97 19.30
CA ALA A 386 56.74 -1.93 18.52
C ALA A 386 56.51 -2.03 16.99
N ALA A 387 55.27 -1.75 16.57
CA ALA A 387 54.97 -0.76 15.50
C ALA A 387 53.51 -0.25 15.63
N ALA A 388 53.37 1.07 15.69
CA ALA A 388 52.16 1.82 16.01
C ALA A 388 51.21 2.02 14.82
N ARG A 389 49.91 2.08 15.12
CA ARG A 389 48.81 2.44 14.21
C ARG A 389 48.64 3.97 14.13
N ALA A 390 48.39 4.50 12.93
CA ALA A 390 48.04 5.90 12.70
C ALA A 390 46.55 6.17 13.03
N PRO A 391 46.19 7.35 13.58
CA PRO A 391 44.82 7.68 13.96
C PRO A 391 43.99 8.32 12.84
N LEU A 392 42.67 8.09 12.88
CA LEU A 392 41.66 8.78 12.07
C LEU A 392 41.46 10.22 12.58
N PRO A 393 41.09 11.19 11.72
CA PRO A 393 40.94 12.59 12.12
C PRO A 393 39.63 12.83 12.93
N ASP A 394 39.75 13.68 13.95
CA ASP A 394 38.67 14.09 14.86
C ASP A 394 37.61 14.98 14.19
N PHE A 395 36.35 14.76 14.58
CA PHE A 395 35.19 15.54 14.18
C PHE A 395 34.89 16.63 15.23
N ASP A 396 35.00 17.91 14.84
CA ASP A 396 34.67 19.07 15.69
C ASP A 396 33.25 19.59 15.34
N PRO A 397 32.28 19.54 16.29
CA PRO A 397 30.90 19.97 16.05
C PRO A 397 30.67 21.49 16.14
N THR A 398 31.71 22.34 16.20
CA THR A 398 31.54 23.81 16.31
C THR A 398 32.22 24.66 15.22
N GLY A 399 32.81 24.06 14.19
CA GLY A 399 33.45 24.79 13.09
C GLY A 399 32.48 25.33 12.02
N ARG A 400 32.42 26.65 11.82
CA ARG A 400 31.72 27.30 10.69
C ARG A 400 32.54 27.17 9.40
N PRO A 401 31.98 26.75 8.25
CA PRO A 401 32.74 26.66 7.00
C PRO A 401 32.95 28.03 6.34
N ALA A 402 34.17 28.25 5.82
CA ALA A 402 34.56 29.42 5.03
C ALA A 402 34.10 29.30 3.55
N PRO A 403 33.89 30.43 2.84
CA PRO A 403 33.30 30.41 1.49
C PRO A 403 34.32 29.98 0.42
N VAL A 404 33.87 29.10 -0.47
CA VAL A 404 34.64 28.63 -1.64
C VAL A 404 34.30 29.51 -2.85
N HIS A 405 35.31 30.22 -3.38
CA HIS A 405 35.20 30.94 -4.66
C HIS A 405 35.31 29.98 -5.86
N PRO A 406 34.47 30.11 -6.91
CA PRO A 406 34.62 29.34 -8.13
C PRO A 406 35.74 29.91 -9.02
N ARG A 407 36.63 29.03 -9.47
CA ARG A 407 37.67 29.34 -10.49
C ARG A 407 37.05 29.36 -11.89
N SER A 408 37.38 30.41 -12.63
CA SER A 408 37.02 30.66 -14.03
C SER A 408 37.72 29.70 -15.00
N SER A 409 36.97 29.13 -15.95
CA SER A 409 37.51 28.67 -17.23
C SER A 409 36.89 29.51 -18.35
N GLN A 410 37.77 30.19 -19.09
CA GLN A 410 37.49 31.14 -20.15
C GLN A 410 36.84 30.46 -21.37
N ALA A 411 35.84 31.13 -21.94
CA ALA A 411 35.41 31.00 -23.33
C ALA A 411 35.82 32.28 -24.08
N PRO A 412 36.31 32.21 -25.34
CA PRO A 412 36.42 33.38 -26.19
C PRO A 412 35.11 33.61 -26.96
N ALA A 413 34.73 34.89 -27.04
CA ALA A 413 33.57 35.44 -27.74
C ALA A 413 33.88 35.70 -29.25
N PRO A 414 32.87 36.06 -30.06
CA PRO A 414 32.81 35.80 -31.51
C PRO A 414 33.31 36.96 -32.39
N THR A 415 33.50 36.69 -33.68
CA THR A 415 33.48 37.75 -34.72
C THR A 415 32.81 37.25 -36.00
N ALA A 416 32.02 38.13 -36.59
CA ALA A 416 31.05 37.94 -37.67
C ALA A 416 31.66 37.54 -39.02
N THR A 417 30.85 37.01 -39.96
CA THR A 417 30.39 37.66 -41.22
C THR A 417 29.46 36.71 -42.01
N THR A 418 28.33 37.20 -42.51
CA THR A 418 27.39 36.61 -43.51
C THR A 418 27.97 36.75 -44.94
N PRO A 419 27.31 36.39 -46.09
CA PRO A 419 26.16 35.51 -46.37
C PRO A 419 26.32 34.55 -47.62
N ALA A 420 25.28 33.74 -47.85
CA ALA A 420 24.67 33.37 -49.14
C ALA A 420 25.00 32.04 -49.88
N THR A 421 23.90 31.49 -50.42
CA THR A 421 23.70 30.67 -51.66
C THR A 421 23.86 29.14 -51.68
N THR A 422 22.72 28.46 -51.89
CA THR A 422 22.47 27.22 -52.69
C THR A 422 23.20 27.24 -54.05
N PRO A 423 23.45 26.11 -54.78
CA PRO A 423 22.49 25.02 -55.07
C PRO A 423 23.00 23.56 -55.27
N THR A 424 22.03 22.63 -55.27
CA THR A 424 21.76 21.40 -56.09
C THR A 424 22.86 20.43 -56.59
N THR A 425 22.42 19.15 -56.72
CA THR A 425 22.93 17.98 -57.48
C THR A 425 23.87 17.04 -56.69
N THR A 426 23.82 15.70 -56.74
CA THR A 426 23.27 14.73 -57.71
C THR A 426 23.16 13.33 -57.05
N SER A 427 22.19 12.52 -57.50
CA SER A 427 22.26 11.09 -57.92
C SER A 427 23.60 10.34 -57.69
N SER A 428 23.74 9.05 -57.42
CA SER A 428 22.93 7.81 -57.41
C SER A 428 23.93 6.67 -57.19
N ALA A 429 23.53 5.55 -56.58
CA ALA A 429 24.07 4.21 -56.82
C ALA A 429 23.45 3.21 -55.82
N THR A 430 23.15 1.93 -56.06
CA THR A 430 23.04 1.06 -57.24
C THR A 430 22.47 -0.25 -56.66
N THR A 431 21.46 -0.86 -57.30
CA THR A 431 21.09 -2.27 -57.07
C THR A 431 21.90 -3.15 -58.05
N PRO A 432 22.19 -4.43 -57.75
CA PRO A 432 21.33 -5.46 -58.36
C PRO A 432 21.10 -6.74 -57.53
N SER A 433 19.91 -7.33 -57.79
CA SER A 433 19.52 -8.76 -57.91
C SER A 433 20.63 -9.82 -57.97
N ALA A 434 20.43 -11.11 -57.68
CA ALA A 434 19.29 -11.94 -57.26
C ALA A 434 19.83 -13.35 -56.99
N THR A 435 19.21 -14.14 -56.11
CA THR A 435 19.07 -15.60 -56.30
C THR A 435 18.01 -16.16 -55.36
N ALA A 436 16.98 -16.80 -55.91
CA ALA A 436 16.18 -17.81 -55.22
C ALA A 436 16.89 -19.16 -55.36
N PRO A 437 16.72 -20.09 -54.40
CA PRO A 437 15.86 -21.22 -54.73
C PRO A 437 15.03 -21.79 -53.55
N ALA A 438 14.12 -22.68 -53.96
CA ALA A 438 13.58 -23.84 -53.22
C ALA A 438 12.38 -23.62 -52.27
N ALA A 439 11.25 -24.14 -52.74
CA ALA A 439 10.07 -24.47 -51.95
C ALA A 439 10.34 -25.66 -51.01
N ALA A 440 9.93 -25.54 -49.75
CA ALA A 440 9.22 -26.59 -48.98
C ALA A 440 9.15 -26.22 -47.48
N SER A 441 7.93 -26.18 -46.96
CA SER A 441 7.47 -26.75 -45.68
C SER A 441 6.51 -25.79 -44.95
N ALA A 442 5.35 -26.34 -44.61
CA ALA A 442 4.29 -25.69 -43.86
C ALA A 442 4.83 -25.09 -42.56
N GLY A 443 4.67 -23.78 -42.40
CA GLY A 443 5.05 -23.06 -41.19
C GLY A 443 4.30 -23.62 -39.98
N ALA A 444 5.01 -23.81 -38.87
CA ALA A 444 4.44 -24.24 -37.61
C ALA A 444 3.26 -23.33 -37.21
N PRO A 445 2.19 -23.88 -36.61
CA PRO A 445 1.06 -23.08 -36.15
C PRO A 445 1.53 -22.04 -35.13
N LEU A 446 1.22 -20.76 -35.36
CA LEU A 446 1.53 -19.66 -34.45
C LEU A 446 1.00 -20.00 -33.05
N ARG A 447 1.89 -20.23 -32.09
CA ARG A 447 1.53 -20.36 -30.68
C ARG A 447 1.45 -18.97 -30.07
N TRP A 448 0.24 -18.51 -29.75
CA TRP A 448 0.01 -17.17 -29.18
C TRP A 448 0.82 -16.90 -27.90
N ARG A 449 1.12 -17.95 -27.12
CA ARG A 449 1.99 -17.87 -25.95
C ARG A 449 3.35 -17.25 -26.26
N ASP A 450 3.94 -17.55 -27.42
CA ASP A 450 5.25 -17.04 -27.81
C ASP A 450 5.21 -15.54 -28.17
N VAL A 451 4.06 -15.06 -28.68
CA VAL A 451 3.79 -13.63 -28.90
C VAL A 451 3.69 -12.90 -27.56
N THR A 452 2.93 -13.46 -26.60
CA THR A 452 2.78 -12.86 -25.27
C THR A 452 4.05 -12.88 -24.42
N ALA A 453 4.94 -13.86 -24.64
CA ALA A 453 6.21 -13.98 -23.94
C ALA A 453 7.24 -12.92 -24.42
N LYS A 454 7.17 -12.54 -25.70
CA LYS A 454 8.04 -11.50 -26.30
C LYS A 454 7.46 -10.08 -26.20
N ALA A 455 6.18 -9.94 -25.86
CA ALA A 455 5.54 -8.65 -25.66
C ALA A 455 6.09 -7.94 -24.41
N GLY A 456 6.30 -6.62 -24.51
CA GLY A 456 6.68 -5.79 -23.36
C GLY A 456 5.61 -5.79 -22.26
N VAL A 457 6.00 -5.46 -21.02
CA VAL A 457 5.13 -5.54 -19.82
C VAL A 457 3.76 -4.85 -20.01
N GLN A 458 3.74 -3.70 -20.69
CA GLN A 458 2.52 -2.94 -20.96
C GLN A 458 1.62 -3.61 -22.00
N LEU A 459 2.19 -4.04 -23.13
CA LEU A 459 1.41 -4.71 -24.19
C LEU A 459 0.88 -6.06 -23.70
N ARG A 460 1.65 -6.80 -22.89
CA ARG A 460 1.22 -8.05 -22.27
C ARG A 460 0.02 -7.85 -21.33
N ALA A 461 -0.01 -6.74 -20.59
CA ALA A 461 -1.15 -6.43 -19.72
C ALA A 461 -2.44 -6.18 -20.53
N PHE A 462 -2.34 -5.50 -21.67
CA PHE A 462 -3.49 -5.23 -22.53
C PHE A 462 -3.99 -6.46 -23.30
N LEU A 463 -3.14 -7.46 -23.54
CA LEU A 463 -3.51 -8.70 -24.21
C LEU A 463 -4.07 -9.78 -23.27
N ASN A 464 -4.04 -9.55 -21.96
CA ASN A 464 -4.35 -10.57 -20.96
C ASN A 464 -5.82 -11.02 -20.95
N ASP A 465 -6.74 -10.14 -21.37
CA ASP A 465 -8.18 -10.42 -21.46
C ASP A 465 -8.66 -10.67 -22.90
N ALA A 466 -7.74 -10.70 -23.87
CA ALA A 466 -8.06 -10.94 -25.27
C ALA A 466 -8.24 -12.44 -25.54
N ARG A 467 -9.40 -12.82 -26.09
CA ARG A 467 -9.58 -14.15 -26.68
C ARG A 467 -8.99 -14.15 -28.09
N VAL A 468 -8.11 -15.10 -28.34
CA VAL A 468 -7.35 -15.16 -29.59
C VAL A 468 -7.78 -16.36 -30.40
N THR A 469 -8.16 -16.11 -31.65
CA THR A 469 -8.44 -17.14 -32.64
C THR A 469 -7.49 -16.94 -33.82
N VAL A 470 -6.82 -18.02 -34.24
CA VAL A 470 -5.89 -18.00 -35.37
C VAL A 470 -6.47 -18.91 -36.45
N GLU A 471 -6.89 -18.31 -37.57
CA GLU A 471 -7.54 -19.00 -38.70
C GLU A 471 -6.93 -18.49 -40.01
N ASP A 472 -6.54 -19.39 -40.92
CA ASP A 472 -6.16 -19.12 -42.32
C ASP A 472 -5.36 -17.83 -42.56
N GLY A 473 -4.23 -17.69 -41.85
CA GLY A 473 -3.32 -16.55 -42.04
C GLY A 473 -3.76 -15.25 -41.35
N ARG A 474 -4.77 -15.30 -40.48
CA ARG A 474 -5.29 -14.15 -39.71
C ARG A 474 -5.27 -14.43 -38.22
N VAL A 475 -5.01 -13.38 -37.45
CA VAL A 475 -5.09 -13.38 -35.99
C VAL A 475 -6.23 -12.47 -35.59
N HIS A 476 -7.28 -13.07 -34.99
CA HIS A 476 -8.43 -12.35 -34.49
C HIS A 476 -8.35 -12.24 -32.96
N LEU A 477 -8.43 -11.00 -32.46
CA LEU A 477 -8.35 -10.66 -31.04
C LEU A 477 -9.65 -10.02 -30.59
N LYS A 478 -10.41 -10.72 -29.75
CA LYS A 478 -11.66 -10.23 -29.17
C LYS A 478 -11.45 -9.83 -27.72
N PHE A 479 -11.70 -8.56 -27.39
CA PHE A 479 -11.47 -8.02 -26.05
C PHE A 479 -12.75 -8.04 -25.20
N ALA A 480 -12.59 -8.28 -23.90
CA ALA A 480 -13.69 -8.20 -22.93
C ALA A 480 -13.94 -6.77 -22.45
N HIS A 481 -12.90 -5.91 -22.41
CA HIS A 481 -12.99 -4.53 -21.95
C HIS A 481 -12.57 -3.49 -23.01
N ASP A 482 -13.34 -2.40 -23.09
CA ASP A 482 -13.13 -1.31 -24.06
C ASP A 482 -11.79 -0.58 -23.86
N PHE A 483 -11.31 -0.54 -22.61
CA PHE A 483 -10.01 0.04 -22.27
C PHE A 483 -8.85 -0.74 -22.91
N HIS A 484 -8.82 -2.06 -22.79
CA HIS A 484 -7.77 -2.90 -23.36
C HIS A 484 -7.81 -2.93 -24.89
N TYR A 485 -9.01 -2.91 -25.48
CA TYR A 485 -9.17 -2.73 -26.92
C TYR A 485 -8.55 -1.40 -27.39
N LYS A 486 -8.92 -0.26 -26.79
CA LYS A 486 -8.42 1.07 -27.19
C LYS A 486 -6.91 1.21 -27.04
N GLU A 487 -6.33 0.68 -25.96
CA GLU A 487 -4.87 0.72 -25.76
C GLU A 487 -4.13 -0.24 -26.71
N THR A 488 -4.72 -1.39 -27.05
CA THR A 488 -4.13 -2.31 -28.03
C THR A 488 -4.21 -1.75 -29.46
N VAL A 489 -5.30 -1.06 -29.82
CA VAL A 489 -5.44 -0.37 -31.12
C VAL A 489 -4.35 0.69 -31.29
N LYS A 490 -4.05 1.49 -30.26
CA LYS A 490 -2.94 2.47 -30.30
C LYS A 490 -1.57 1.83 -30.56
N ARG A 491 -1.40 0.57 -30.18
CA ARG A 491 -0.16 -0.21 -30.30
C ARG A 491 -0.23 -1.33 -31.34
N GLN A 492 -1.20 -1.28 -32.24
CA GLN A 492 -1.42 -2.34 -33.23
C GLN A 492 -0.19 -2.57 -34.12
N ALA A 493 0.59 -1.52 -34.43
CA ALA A 493 1.83 -1.65 -35.21
C ALA A 493 2.93 -2.43 -34.46
N GLU A 494 3.05 -2.23 -33.15
CA GLU A 494 3.97 -2.98 -32.28
C GLU A 494 3.56 -4.46 -32.22
N LEU A 495 2.26 -4.71 -32.09
CA LEU A 495 1.69 -6.05 -32.10
C LEU A 495 1.88 -6.77 -33.44
N ALA A 496 1.69 -6.08 -34.57
CA ALA A 496 1.90 -6.62 -35.91
C ALA A 496 3.36 -7.05 -36.14
N ALA A 497 4.31 -6.22 -35.72
CA ALA A 497 5.74 -6.56 -35.80
C ALA A 497 6.10 -7.79 -34.98
N LEU A 498 5.55 -7.91 -33.76
CA LEU A 498 5.76 -9.07 -32.88
C LEU A 498 5.15 -10.35 -33.47
N VAL A 499 3.93 -10.28 -34.01
CA VAL A 499 3.27 -11.43 -34.65
C VAL A 499 4.05 -11.88 -35.88
N ALA A 500 4.54 -10.95 -36.70
CA ALA A 500 5.38 -11.27 -37.85
C ALA A 500 6.73 -11.89 -37.44
N GLN A 501 7.34 -11.39 -36.37
CA GLN A 501 8.60 -11.92 -35.83
C GLN A 501 8.44 -13.35 -35.27
N VAL A 502 7.27 -13.68 -34.72
CA VAL A 502 7.00 -15.01 -34.12
C VAL A 502 6.51 -16.02 -35.14
N SER A 503 5.64 -15.62 -36.09
CA SER A 503 5.15 -16.52 -37.15
C SER A 503 6.14 -16.69 -38.30
N GLY A 504 7.07 -15.76 -38.51
CA GLY A 504 7.90 -15.72 -39.71
C GLY A 504 7.13 -15.35 -40.98
N GLN A 505 5.87 -14.92 -40.87
CA GLN A 505 5.00 -14.52 -41.97
C GLN A 505 4.24 -13.23 -41.64
N ALA A 506 3.85 -12.45 -42.64
CA ALA A 506 2.95 -11.32 -42.43
C ALA A 506 1.51 -11.85 -42.28
N LEU A 507 1.00 -11.92 -41.06
CA LEU A 507 -0.38 -12.30 -40.74
C LEU A 507 -1.23 -11.05 -40.54
N SER A 508 -2.46 -11.04 -41.08
CA SER A 508 -3.38 -9.93 -40.89
C SER A 508 -3.97 -9.94 -39.47
N LEU A 509 -4.02 -8.76 -38.83
CA LEU A 509 -4.53 -8.58 -37.48
C LEU A 509 -5.93 -7.94 -37.49
N GLU A 510 -6.88 -8.63 -36.87
CA GLU A 510 -8.23 -8.14 -36.64
C GLU A 510 -8.45 -7.93 -35.13
N LEU A 511 -8.77 -6.70 -34.74
CA LEU A 511 -9.08 -6.34 -33.34
C LEU A 511 -10.58 -6.05 -33.24
N GLU A 512 -11.29 -6.80 -32.38
CA GLU A 512 -12.74 -6.65 -32.14
C GLU A 512 -13.00 -6.06 -30.75
N SER A 513 -13.76 -4.96 -30.71
CA SER A 513 -14.21 -4.33 -29.47
C SER A 513 -15.28 -5.19 -28.76
N PRO A 514 -15.52 -5.00 -27.44
CA PRO A 514 -16.63 -5.67 -26.76
C PRO A 514 -18.01 -5.34 -27.34
N LYS A 515 -18.12 -4.25 -28.10
CA LYS A 515 -19.35 -3.79 -28.77
C LYS A 515 -19.46 -4.24 -30.23
N GLY A 516 -18.48 -4.98 -30.75
CA GLY A 516 -18.47 -5.52 -32.11
C GLY A 516 -17.79 -4.64 -33.17
N ASP A 517 -17.07 -3.59 -32.77
CA ASP A 517 -16.33 -2.74 -33.70
C ASP A 517 -15.03 -3.43 -34.14
N LEU A 518 -14.85 -3.61 -35.45
CA LEU A 518 -13.71 -4.32 -36.05
C LEU A 518 -12.73 -3.35 -36.71
N VAL A 519 -11.47 -3.41 -36.29
CA VAL A 519 -10.35 -2.73 -36.97
C VAL A 519 -9.51 -3.77 -37.69
N LYS A 520 -9.46 -3.70 -39.02
CA LYS A 520 -8.67 -4.59 -39.89
C LYS A 520 -7.46 -3.85 -40.44
N LYS A 521 -6.29 -4.47 -40.40
CA LYS A 521 -5.09 -3.97 -41.09
C LYS A 521 -4.34 -5.15 -41.74
N PRO A 522 -3.86 -4.99 -42.99
CA PRO A 522 -3.08 -6.03 -43.67
C PRO A 522 -1.76 -6.29 -42.96
#